data_AF-A0A530JYK9-F1
#
_entry.id   AF-A0A530JYK9-F1
#
_cell.length_a   1.000
_cell.length_b   1.000
_cell.length_c   1.000
_cell.angle_alpha   90.00
_cell.angle_beta   90.00
_cell.angle_gamma   90.00
#
_symmetry.space_group_name_H-M   'P 1'
#
loop_
_entity.id
_entity.type
_entity.pdbx_description
1 polymer ?
#
loop_
_entity_poly.entity_id
_entity_poly.type
_entity_poly.pdbx_seq_one_letter_code
_entity_poly.pdbx_strand_id
1 'polypeptide(L)'
;AGRTGSAADLARLYGLPVLLVLDVSGQSTTAAAVAKGFATYDPDVRMAGIVLNRLGSERHRKLCSEAIEAIGLPVVGAILRDPTLNLPERHLGLVQAGEYDDLMAHLDRLADMAEKSLDLDAIMALATPLTPASGGFADALTPPGQRIALAEDAAFTFLYPHVAAYWR
;
A
#
# COMPACT_ATOMS: atom_id res chain seq x y z
N ALA A 1 21.54 -10.62 -4.48
CA ALA A 1 20.60 -10.69 -5.61
C ALA A 1 19.22 -11.01 -5.06
N GLY A 2 18.18 -10.23 -5.39
CA GLY A 2 16.79 -10.49 -4.95
C GLY A 2 16.08 -9.41 -4.13
N ARG A 3 16.65 -8.21 -3.94
CA ARG A 3 16.00 -7.12 -3.19
C ARG A 3 15.48 -5.96 -4.04
N THR A 4 15.72 -5.97 -5.35
CA THR A 4 15.39 -4.85 -6.23
C THR A 4 13.90 -4.80 -6.52
N GLY A 5 13.26 -3.65 -6.24
CA GLY A 5 11.85 -3.38 -6.59
C GLY A 5 10.83 -3.70 -5.51
N SER A 6 11.25 -4.08 -4.29
CA SER A 6 10.34 -4.21 -3.15
C SER A 6 9.94 -2.83 -2.58
N ALA A 7 8.85 -2.76 -1.82
CA ALA A 7 8.43 -1.51 -1.16
C ALA A 7 9.52 -0.94 -0.24
N ALA A 8 10.22 -1.80 0.51
CA ALA A 8 11.34 -1.39 1.37
C ALA A 8 12.54 -0.89 0.55
N ASP A 9 12.82 -1.52 -0.60
CA ASP A 9 13.88 -1.11 -1.50
C ASP A 9 13.62 0.27 -2.12
N LEU A 10 12.37 0.53 -2.55
CA LEU A 10 11.95 1.84 -3.04
C LEU A 10 11.95 2.88 -1.92
N ALA A 11 11.51 2.52 -0.72
CA ALA A 11 11.51 3.42 0.42
C ALA A 11 12.93 3.86 0.80
N ARG A 12 13.87 2.93 0.82
CA ARG A 12 15.29 3.21 1.03
C ARG A 12 15.87 4.07 -0.10
N LEU A 13 15.58 3.72 -1.37
CA LEU A 13 16.12 4.40 -2.54
C LEU A 13 15.70 5.88 -2.59
N TYR A 14 14.45 6.17 -2.24
CA TYR A 14 13.86 7.51 -2.33
C TYR A 14 13.67 8.21 -0.99
N GLY A 15 14.11 7.60 0.13
CA GLY A 15 13.91 8.13 1.47
C GLY A 15 12.44 8.29 1.85
N LEU A 16 11.56 7.40 1.36
CA LEU A 16 10.12 7.52 1.58
C LEU A 16 9.73 7.16 3.02
N PRO A 17 8.85 7.95 3.64
CA PRO A 17 8.17 7.53 4.85
C PRO A 17 7.27 6.32 4.57
N VAL A 18 7.37 5.27 5.39
CA VAL A 18 6.58 4.05 5.24
C VAL A 18 5.40 4.06 6.20
N LEU A 19 4.21 3.87 5.65
CA LEU A 19 3.00 3.56 6.41
C LEU A 19 2.83 2.03 6.45
N LEU A 20 3.03 1.41 7.61
CA LEU A 20 2.91 -0.03 7.75
C LEU A 20 1.47 -0.42 8.07
N VAL A 21 0.83 -1.19 7.18
CA VAL A 21 -0.46 -1.82 7.44
C VAL A 21 -0.21 -3.18 8.08
N LEU A 22 -0.52 -3.29 9.37
CA LEU A 22 -0.23 -4.48 10.18
C LEU A 22 -1.50 -5.28 10.47
N ASP A 23 -1.56 -6.53 9.99
CA ASP A 23 -2.60 -7.47 10.41
C ASP A 23 -2.38 -7.87 11.88
N VAL A 24 -3.33 -7.48 12.74
CA VAL A 24 -3.31 -7.77 14.18
C VAL A 24 -4.29 -8.88 14.57
N SER A 25 -4.78 -9.67 13.61
CA SER A 25 -5.66 -10.81 13.89
C SER A 25 -5.05 -11.74 14.94
N GLY A 26 -5.74 -11.91 16.07
CA GLY A 26 -5.27 -12.77 17.17
C GLY A 26 -4.07 -12.21 17.95
N GLN A 27 -3.68 -10.96 17.72
CA GLN A 27 -2.60 -10.29 18.44
C GLN A 27 -3.15 -9.31 19.48
N SER A 28 -2.27 -8.81 20.34
CA SER A 28 -2.54 -7.64 21.19
C SER A 28 -1.23 -6.86 21.35
N THR A 29 -0.56 -6.94 22.49
CA THR A 29 0.75 -6.32 22.70
C THR A 29 1.85 -6.87 21.78
N THR A 30 1.70 -8.10 21.27
CA THR A 30 2.60 -8.68 20.25
C THR A 30 2.72 -7.81 19.00
N ALA A 31 1.67 -7.08 18.63
CA ALA A 31 1.70 -6.18 17.48
C ALA A 31 2.81 -5.12 17.61
N ALA A 32 3.08 -4.63 18.83
CA ALA A 32 4.18 -3.71 19.09
C ALA A 32 5.55 -4.35 18.89
N ALA A 33 5.73 -5.61 19.28
CA ALA A 33 6.99 -6.32 19.05
C ALA A 33 7.27 -6.49 17.54
N VAL A 34 6.23 -6.79 16.74
CA VAL A 34 6.34 -6.90 15.28
C VAL A 34 6.62 -5.53 14.65
N ALA A 35 5.88 -4.49 15.02
CA ALA A 35 6.10 -3.12 14.54
C ALA A 35 7.52 -2.62 14.88
N LYS A 36 8.01 -2.90 16.10
CA LYS A 36 9.39 -2.61 16.49
C LYS A 36 10.40 -3.34 15.62
N GLY A 37 10.14 -4.60 15.31
CA GLY A 37 10.95 -5.39 14.37
C GLY A 37 11.08 -4.66 13.04
N PHE A 38 9.97 -4.29 12.40
CA PHE A 38 10.00 -3.54 11.14
C PHE A 38 10.74 -2.21 11.25
N ALA A 39 10.51 -1.45 12.33
CA ALA A 39 11.13 -0.14 12.53
C ALA A 39 12.64 -0.18 12.82
N THR A 40 13.18 -1.33 13.20
CA THR A 40 14.60 -1.48 13.57
C THR A 40 15.39 -2.44 12.68
N TYR A 41 14.70 -3.20 11.83
CA TYR A 41 15.32 -4.22 10.98
C TYR A 41 16.23 -3.62 9.91
N ASP A 42 15.76 -2.56 9.23
CA ASP A 42 16.54 -1.82 8.24
C ASP A 42 16.58 -0.34 8.64
N PRO A 43 17.74 0.19 9.07
CA PRO A 43 17.85 1.57 9.55
C PRO A 43 17.64 2.62 8.44
N ASP A 44 17.73 2.23 7.17
CA ASP A 44 17.50 3.14 6.05
C ASP A 44 16.02 3.22 5.65
N VAL A 45 15.14 2.42 6.28
CA VAL A 45 13.69 2.45 6.03
C VAL A 45 12.97 3.11 7.19
N ARG A 46 12.47 4.33 6.95
CA ARG A 46 11.76 5.12 7.95
C ARG A 46 10.30 4.67 8.10
N MET A 47 9.98 3.96 9.18
CA MET A 47 8.58 3.73 9.59
C MET A 47 7.99 5.04 10.11
N ALA A 48 7.03 5.60 9.39
CA ALA A 48 6.42 6.89 9.71
C ALA A 48 5.12 6.74 10.50
N GLY A 49 4.39 5.65 10.31
CA GLY A 49 3.18 5.36 11.07
C GLY A 49 2.64 3.96 10.81
N ILE A 50 1.67 3.56 11.62
CA ILE A 50 1.05 2.24 11.59
C ILE A 50 -0.46 2.36 11.36
N VAL A 51 -1.00 1.51 10.49
CA VAL A 51 -2.43 1.22 10.39
C VAL A 51 -2.67 -0.20 10.89
N LEU A 52 -3.56 -0.35 11.87
CA LEU A 52 -3.96 -1.67 12.35
C LEU A 52 -5.03 -2.23 11.42
N ASN A 53 -4.85 -3.46 10.97
CA ASN A 53 -5.80 -4.14 10.09
C ASN A 53 -6.41 -5.36 10.78
N ARG A 54 -7.68 -5.65 10.45
CA ARG A 54 -8.44 -6.82 10.93
C ARG A 54 -8.63 -6.88 12.45
N LEU A 55 -8.85 -5.72 13.05
CA LEU A 55 -9.20 -5.62 14.47
C LEU A 55 -10.53 -6.32 14.79
N GLY A 56 -10.60 -6.90 15.98
CA GLY A 56 -11.78 -7.62 16.44
C GLY A 56 -12.77 -6.79 17.27
N SER A 57 -12.31 -5.67 17.86
CA SER A 57 -13.12 -4.78 18.70
C SER A 57 -12.34 -3.50 19.04
N GLU A 58 -13.04 -2.49 19.58
CA GLU A 58 -12.41 -1.28 20.14
C GLU A 58 -11.47 -1.57 21.33
N ARG A 59 -11.79 -2.56 22.17
CA ARG A 59 -10.88 -2.98 23.24
C ARG A 59 -9.57 -3.51 22.67
N HIS A 60 -9.65 -4.31 21.60
CA HIS A 60 -8.47 -4.81 20.90
C HIS A 60 -7.68 -3.67 20.26
N ARG A 61 -8.35 -2.70 19.62
CA ARG A 61 -7.72 -1.48 19.07
C ARG A 61 -6.88 -0.78 20.13
N LYS A 62 -7.48 -0.48 21.28
CA LYS A 62 -6.82 0.21 22.39
C LYS A 62 -5.54 -0.49 22.83
N LEU A 63 -5.59 -1.80 23.06
CA LEU A 63 -4.42 -2.58 23.51
C LEU A 63 -3.27 -2.56 22.48
N CYS A 64 -3.59 -2.68 21.19
CA CYS A 64 -2.59 -2.62 20.13
C CYS A 64 -2.01 -1.22 19.98
N SER A 65 -2.87 -0.20 19.94
CA SER A 65 -2.47 1.20 19.83
C SER A 65 -1.56 1.63 20.96
N GLU A 66 -1.97 1.42 22.22
CA GLU A 66 -1.16 1.79 23.39
C GLU A 66 0.22 1.10 23.38
N ALA A 67 0.28 -0.18 23.00
CA ALA A 67 1.55 -0.91 22.95
C ALA A 67 2.49 -0.39 21.85
N ILE A 68 1.94 -0.04 20.68
CA ILE A 68 2.71 0.48 19.53
C ILE A 68 3.15 1.93 19.77
N GLU A 69 2.28 2.76 20.36
CA GLU A 69 2.61 4.14 20.68
C GLU A 69 3.67 4.22 21.79
N ALA A 70 3.66 3.28 22.74
CA ALA A 70 4.67 3.18 23.79
C ALA A 70 6.09 2.91 23.26
N ILE A 71 6.24 2.36 22.04
CA ILE A 71 7.54 2.20 21.37
C ILE A 71 7.88 3.37 20.43
N GLY A 72 7.06 4.43 20.43
CA GLY A 72 7.32 5.67 19.69
C GLY A 72 6.84 5.68 18.24
N LEU A 73 5.98 4.73 17.83
CA LEU A 73 5.39 4.69 16.50
C LEU A 73 3.93 5.17 16.55
N PRO A 74 3.53 6.18 15.75
CA PRO A 74 2.16 6.65 15.78
C PRO A 74 1.21 5.66 15.09
N VAL A 75 0.05 5.42 15.70
CA VAL A 75 -1.04 4.66 15.07
C VAL A 75 -2.02 5.67 14.46
N VAL A 76 -2.10 5.68 13.13
CA VAL A 76 -2.88 6.66 12.36
C VAL A 76 -4.14 6.05 11.73
N GLY A 77 -4.51 4.82 12.12
CA GLY A 77 -5.70 4.18 11.62
C GLY A 77 -5.90 2.77 12.16
N ALA A 78 -7.14 2.32 12.14
CA ALA A 78 -7.57 1.05 12.69
C ALA A 78 -8.79 0.50 11.95
N ILE A 79 -8.58 -0.52 11.12
CA ILE A 79 -9.63 -1.16 10.32
C ILE A 79 -10.13 -2.40 11.06
N LEU A 80 -11.42 -2.42 11.36
CA LEU A 80 -12.11 -3.59 11.90
C LEU A 80 -12.22 -4.69 10.84
N ARG A 81 -12.25 -5.94 11.28
CA ARG A 81 -12.50 -7.07 10.40
C ARG A 81 -13.93 -6.98 9.85
N ASP A 82 -14.05 -6.81 8.54
CA ASP A 82 -15.31 -6.84 7.83
C ASP A 82 -15.27 -7.89 6.69
N PRO A 83 -16.05 -8.98 6.78
CA PRO A 83 -16.07 -10.01 5.73
C PRO A 83 -16.71 -9.52 4.42
N THR A 84 -17.46 -8.42 4.43
CA THR A 84 -18.12 -7.85 3.25
C THR A 84 -17.17 -7.08 2.33
N LEU A 85 -15.96 -6.78 2.82
CA LEU A 85 -14.91 -6.05 2.10
C LEU A 85 -13.85 -6.97 1.47
N ASN A 86 -14.06 -8.28 1.48
CA ASN A 86 -13.13 -9.20 0.82
C ASN A 86 -13.27 -9.11 -0.71
N LEU A 87 -12.16 -8.89 -1.40
CA LEU A 87 -12.09 -9.10 -2.83
C LEU A 87 -12.04 -10.60 -3.14
N PRO A 88 -12.76 -11.08 -4.19
CA PRO A 88 -12.62 -12.46 -4.61
C PRO A 88 -11.22 -12.69 -5.19
N GLU A 89 -10.51 -13.64 -4.59
CA GLU A 89 -9.24 -14.13 -5.11
C GLU A 89 -9.51 -15.25 -6.13
N ARG A 90 -8.82 -15.24 -7.28
CA ARG A 90 -8.65 -16.46 -8.08
C ARG A 90 -7.33 -17.11 -7.68
N HIS A 91 -7.29 -18.44 -7.70
CA HIS A 91 -6.15 -19.25 -7.24
C HIS A 91 -4.80 -18.91 -7.90
N LEU A 92 -4.76 -18.10 -8.97
CA LEU A 92 -3.54 -17.67 -9.66
C LEU A 92 -3.57 -16.20 -10.13
N GLY A 93 -4.43 -15.34 -9.57
CA GLY A 93 -4.46 -13.93 -9.96
C GLY A 93 -5.62 -13.12 -9.37
N LEU A 94 -5.53 -11.80 -9.53
CA LEU A 94 -6.63 -10.89 -9.22
C LEU A 94 -7.70 -10.99 -10.32
N VAL A 95 -8.98 -10.97 -9.94
CA VAL A 95 -10.07 -10.74 -10.89
C VAL A 95 -9.85 -9.35 -11.51
N GLN A 96 -9.85 -9.26 -12.84
CA GLN A 96 -9.62 -7.97 -13.50
C GLN A 96 -10.76 -7.00 -13.17
N ALA A 97 -10.46 -5.70 -13.10
CA ALA A 97 -11.45 -4.67 -12.79
C ALA A 97 -12.67 -4.71 -13.74
N GLY A 98 -12.49 -5.14 -15.00
CA GLY A 98 -13.58 -5.30 -15.97
C GLY A 98 -14.46 -6.55 -15.79
N GLU A 99 -14.09 -7.46 -14.89
CA GLU A 99 -14.83 -8.70 -14.60
C GLU A 99 -15.68 -8.59 -13.31
N TYR A 100 -15.79 -7.39 -12.73
CA TYR A 100 -16.45 -7.15 -11.45
C TYR A 100 -17.59 -6.12 -11.60
N ASP A 101 -18.79 -6.61 -11.88
CA ASP A 101 -19.97 -5.78 -12.20
C ASP A 101 -20.33 -4.76 -11.11
N ASP A 102 -20.01 -5.04 -9.83
CA ASP A 102 -20.28 -4.16 -8.67
C ASP A 102 -19.02 -3.42 -8.17
N LEU A 103 -18.00 -3.23 -9.01
CA LEU A 103 -16.70 -2.68 -8.58
C LEU A 103 -16.83 -1.29 -7.99
N MET A 104 -17.60 -0.42 -8.65
CA MET A 104 -17.76 0.96 -8.20
C MET A 104 -18.39 1.04 -6.81
N ALA A 105 -19.49 0.32 -6.57
CA ALA A 105 -20.11 0.32 -5.24
C ALA A 105 -19.23 -0.35 -4.19
N HIS A 106 -18.40 -1.33 -4.56
CA HIS A 106 -17.41 -1.90 -3.66
C HIS A 106 -16.31 -0.90 -3.29
N LEU A 107 -15.81 -0.12 -4.27
CA LEU A 107 -14.86 0.97 -4.02
C LEU A 107 -15.45 2.05 -3.10
N ASP A 108 -16.72 2.40 -3.30
CA ASP A 108 -17.41 3.37 -2.42
C ASP A 108 -17.49 2.86 -0.97
N ARG A 109 -17.79 1.57 -0.76
CA ARG A 109 -17.77 0.95 0.58
C ARG A 109 -16.38 0.97 1.21
N LEU A 110 -15.33 0.73 0.42
CA LEU A 110 -13.95 0.82 0.89
C LEU A 110 -13.55 2.25 1.25
N ALA A 111 -13.98 3.24 0.46
CA ALA A 111 -13.77 4.66 0.75
C ALA A 111 -14.45 5.08 2.05
N ASP A 112 -15.75 4.75 2.21
CA ASP A 112 -16.51 5.01 3.44
C ASP A 112 -15.86 4.38 4.68
N MET A 113 -15.33 3.15 4.54
CA MET A 113 -14.61 2.48 5.61
C MET A 113 -13.30 3.22 5.93
N ALA A 114 -12.52 3.58 4.91
CA ALA A 114 -11.26 4.29 5.08
C ALA A 114 -11.44 5.64 5.78
N GLU A 115 -12.41 6.45 5.36
CA GLU A 115 -12.71 7.75 5.99
C GLU A 115 -13.09 7.62 7.47
N LYS A 116 -13.80 6.55 7.85
CA LYS A 116 -14.19 6.30 9.25
C LYS A 116 -13.06 5.74 10.10
N SER A 117 -12.13 5.01 9.47
CA SER A 117 -11.17 4.14 10.18
C SER A 117 -9.76 4.72 10.22
N LEU A 118 -9.44 5.65 9.33
CA LEU A 118 -8.10 6.24 9.16
C LEU A 118 -8.12 7.72 9.51
N ASP A 119 -7.07 8.18 10.19
CA ASP A 119 -6.79 9.61 10.34
C ASP A 119 -6.07 10.08 9.07
N LEU A 120 -6.88 10.48 8.07
CA LEU A 120 -6.37 10.89 6.75
C LEU A 120 -5.46 12.12 6.85
N ASP A 121 -5.78 13.05 7.76
CA ASP A 121 -4.96 14.24 7.98
C ASP A 121 -3.59 13.86 8.57
N ALA A 122 -3.55 12.98 9.56
CA ALA A 122 -2.30 12.46 10.12
C ALA A 122 -1.50 11.70 9.06
N ILE A 123 -2.14 10.85 8.24
CA ILE A 123 -1.47 10.12 7.15
C ILE A 123 -0.85 11.10 6.15
N MET A 124 -1.59 12.14 5.73
CA MET A 124 -1.08 13.15 4.82
C MET A 124 0.07 13.96 5.44
N ALA A 125 0.03 14.22 6.75
CA ALA A 125 1.12 14.88 7.46
C ALA A 125 2.40 14.03 7.58
N LEU A 126 2.30 12.71 7.45
CA LEU A 126 3.48 11.82 7.38
C LEU A 126 4.18 11.87 6.01
N ALA A 127 3.48 12.30 4.95
CA ALA A 127 4.04 12.36 3.62
C ALA A 127 5.20 13.37 3.54
N THR A 128 6.22 13.02 2.76
CA THR A 128 7.36 13.91 2.49
C THR A 128 7.41 14.21 1.00
N PRO A 129 7.59 15.47 0.57
CA PRO A 129 7.74 15.80 -0.84
C PRO A 129 8.89 15.01 -1.46
N LEU A 130 8.60 14.33 -2.56
CA LEU A 130 9.62 13.72 -3.39
C LEU A 130 10.24 14.77 -4.31
N THR A 131 11.56 14.81 -4.35
CA THR A 131 12.27 15.55 -5.39
C THR A 131 12.53 14.57 -6.53
N PRO A 132 11.85 14.67 -7.68
CA PRO A 132 12.10 13.79 -8.81
C PRO A 132 13.55 13.95 -9.27
N ALA A 133 14.18 12.84 -9.67
CA ALA A 133 15.52 12.89 -10.24
C ALA A 133 15.50 13.75 -11.51
N SER A 134 16.61 14.46 -11.77
CA SER A 134 16.79 15.20 -13.02
C SER A 134 16.85 14.20 -14.18
N GLY A 135 15.84 14.20 -15.05
CA GLY A 135 15.75 13.31 -16.21
C GLY A 135 14.33 13.28 -16.77
N GLY A 136 14.19 13.11 -18.08
CA GLY A 136 12.90 12.92 -18.72
C GLY A 136 12.52 11.44 -18.77
N PHE A 137 11.23 11.14 -18.96
CA PHE A 137 10.80 9.76 -19.24
C PHE A 137 11.52 9.15 -20.46
N ALA A 138 11.96 10.01 -21.39
CA ALA A 138 12.79 9.67 -22.54
C ALA A 138 14.09 8.94 -22.18
N ASP A 139 14.71 9.34 -21.07
CA ASP A 139 15.96 8.76 -20.60
C ASP A 139 15.72 7.42 -19.89
N ALA A 140 14.50 7.21 -19.38
CA ALA A 140 14.13 6.02 -18.63
C ALA A 140 13.71 4.85 -19.54
N LEU A 141 12.97 5.12 -20.63
CA LEU A 141 12.47 4.05 -21.50
C LEU A 141 12.29 4.50 -22.96
N THR A 142 13.29 4.21 -23.79
CA THR A 142 13.25 4.47 -25.23
C THR A 142 12.17 3.63 -25.93
N PRO A 143 11.41 4.18 -26.90
CA PRO A 143 10.47 3.39 -27.67
C PRO A 143 11.16 2.20 -28.35
N PRO A 144 10.58 0.99 -28.33
CA PRO A 144 11.18 -0.19 -28.98
C PRO A 144 11.23 -0.07 -30.52
N GLY A 145 10.51 0.89 -31.10
CA GLY A 145 10.53 1.18 -32.53
C GLY A 145 9.60 2.34 -32.89
N GLN A 146 9.60 2.73 -34.16
CA GLN A 146 8.73 3.82 -34.67
C GLN A 146 7.27 3.40 -34.85
N ARG A 147 7.00 2.10 -34.92
CA ARG A 147 5.65 1.52 -35.03
C ARG A 147 5.56 0.36 -34.05
N ILE A 148 4.62 0.46 -33.14
CA ILE A 148 4.40 -0.51 -32.08
C ILE A 148 2.99 -1.06 -32.25
N ALA A 149 2.88 -2.38 -32.49
CA ALA A 149 1.60 -3.07 -32.45
C ALA A 149 1.42 -3.68 -31.06
N LEU A 150 0.28 -3.41 -30.42
CA LEU A 150 -0.07 -3.96 -29.11
C LEU A 150 -1.17 -5.01 -29.29
N ALA A 151 -0.97 -6.20 -28.73
CA ALA A 151 -2.04 -7.17 -28.57
C ALA A 151 -2.88 -6.79 -27.35
N GLU A 152 -4.20 -6.68 -27.52
CA GLU A 152 -5.15 -6.34 -26.47
C GLU A 152 -6.32 -7.32 -26.53
N ASP A 153 -6.35 -8.26 -25.58
CA ASP A 153 -7.44 -9.21 -25.39
C ASP A 153 -7.44 -9.67 -23.92
N ALA A 154 -8.32 -10.62 -23.55
CA ALA A 154 -8.42 -11.13 -22.19
C ALA A 154 -7.11 -11.75 -21.62
N ALA A 155 -6.21 -12.23 -22.49
CA ALA A 155 -4.89 -12.75 -22.11
C ALA A 155 -3.82 -11.65 -22.09
N PHE A 156 -4.00 -10.55 -22.82
CA PHE A 156 -3.07 -9.42 -22.93
C PHE A 156 -3.72 -8.09 -22.48
N THR A 157 -4.05 -7.98 -21.19
CA THR A 157 -4.80 -6.83 -20.63
C THR A 157 -3.95 -5.79 -19.91
N PHE A 158 -2.66 -6.05 -19.69
CA PHE A 158 -1.82 -5.17 -18.88
C PHE A 158 -0.90 -4.32 -19.75
N LEU A 159 -1.12 -3.01 -19.70
CA LEU A 159 -0.26 -1.99 -20.29
C LEU A 159 -0.13 -0.84 -19.31
N TYR A 160 1.07 -0.28 -19.16
CA TYR A 160 1.27 0.96 -18.43
C TYR A 160 0.78 2.15 -19.26
N PRO A 161 -0.31 2.84 -18.86
CA PRO A 161 -0.87 3.91 -19.69
C PRO A 161 0.10 5.07 -19.91
N HIS A 162 0.96 5.35 -18.92
CA HIS A 162 1.97 6.41 -18.99
C HIS A 162 3.10 6.07 -19.98
N VAL A 163 3.51 4.80 -20.10
CA VAL A 163 4.47 4.36 -21.12
C VAL A 163 3.85 4.53 -22.51
N ALA A 164 2.60 4.07 -22.68
CA ALA A 164 1.89 4.15 -23.94
C ALA A 164 1.62 5.59 -24.38
N ALA A 165 1.30 6.48 -23.44
CA ALA A 165 1.12 7.90 -23.71
C ALA A 165 2.43 8.57 -24.17
N TYR A 166 3.57 8.15 -23.63
CA TYR A 166 4.87 8.68 -24.02
C TYR A 166 5.36 8.17 -25.38
N TRP A 167 5.05 6.93 -25.77
CA TRP A 167 5.47 6.35 -27.05
C TRP A 167 4.57 6.73 -28.25
N ARG A 168 3.55 7.59 -28.04
CA ARG A 168 2.71 8.15 -29.10
C ARG A 168 3.33 9.42 -29.67
#